data_AF-A0A944BEZ3-F1
#
_entry.id   AF-A0A944BEZ3-F1
#
_cell.length_a   1.000
_cell.length_b   1.000
_cell.length_c   1.000
_cell.angle_alpha   90.00
_cell.angle_beta   90.00
_cell.angle_gamma   90.00
#
_symmetry.space_group_name_H-M   'P 1'
#
loop_
_entity.id
_entity.type
_entity.pdbx_description
1 polymer ?
#
loop_
_entity_poly.entity_id
_entity_poly.type
_entity_poly.pdbx_seq_one_letter_code
_entity_poly.pdbx_strand_id
1 'polypeptide(L)'
;MKKKIFTVLGLLFCIMSANAALQYMTIELKNGKKFSFLLKENPVITYQNDRLVINGDESTSYSIDGVKNYYFTEDNQSAVKNASADFQALRIVSLDENTIKVENASVGVVAILFNINGSIVATSATNNEGEVEISLPNQKGVYLLNIGAQSLKLIRK
;
A
#
# COMPACT_ATOMS: atom_id res chain seq x y z
N MET A 1 -54.52 40.29 30.85
CA MET A 1 -53.86 40.84 29.64
C MET A 1 -53.08 39.72 28.98
N LYS A 2 -53.34 39.48 27.69
CA LYS A 2 -52.89 38.32 26.92
C LYS A 2 -51.43 38.50 26.46
N LYS A 3 -50.56 37.51 26.66
CA LYS A 3 -49.34 37.35 25.86
C LYS A 3 -49.25 35.89 25.42
N LYS A 4 -49.61 35.67 24.15
CA LYS A 4 -49.39 34.43 23.41
C LYS A 4 -47.89 34.30 23.20
N ILE A 5 -47.28 33.20 23.60
CA ILE A 5 -45.93 32.85 23.15
C ILE A 5 -46.04 31.51 22.43
N PHE A 6 -45.57 31.58 21.19
CA PHE A 6 -45.75 30.65 20.10
C PHE A 6 -45.08 29.30 20.35
N THR A 7 -45.80 28.26 19.98
CA THR A 7 -45.31 26.97 19.51
C THR A 7 -44.13 27.13 18.56
N VAL A 8 -42.99 26.47 18.84
CA VAL A 8 -42.04 26.06 17.81
C VAL A 8 -41.72 24.59 18.05
N LEU A 9 -42.51 23.77 17.38
CA LEU A 9 -42.27 22.36 17.09
C LEU A 9 -41.48 22.31 15.77
N GLY A 10 -40.35 21.59 15.77
CA GLY A 10 -39.70 21.09 14.56
C GLY A 10 -38.43 21.82 14.16
N LEU A 11 -37.28 21.16 14.34
CA LEU A 11 -36.59 20.55 13.20
C LEU A 11 -35.53 19.57 13.74
N LEU A 12 -35.87 18.29 13.70
CA LEU A 12 -34.94 17.17 13.91
C LEU A 12 -33.95 17.18 12.74
N PHE A 13 -32.79 17.83 12.90
CA PHE A 13 -31.67 17.69 11.97
C PHE A 13 -30.96 16.38 12.30
N CYS A 14 -31.50 15.26 11.81
CA CYS A 14 -30.71 14.05 11.65
C CYS A 14 -29.64 14.35 10.60
N ILE A 15 -28.43 14.67 11.05
CA ILE A 15 -27.23 14.65 10.22
C ILE A 15 -26.99 13.19 9.87
N MET A 16 -27.68 12.69 8.83
CA MET A 16 -27.32 11.42 8.22
C MET A 16 -26.02 11.67 7.47
N SER A 17 -24.89 11.43 8.14
CA SER A 17 -23.61 11.27 7.48
C SER A 17 -23.79 10.14 6.46
N ALA A 18 -23.89 10.48 5.18
CA ALA A 18 -23.82 9.50 4.12
C ALA A 18 -22.38 8.96 4.12
N ASN A 19 -22.16 7.87 4.87
CA ASN A 19 -20.96 7.06 4.68
C ASN A 19 -21.11 6.41 3.31
N ALA A 20 -20.52 7.03 2.29
CA ALA A 20 -20.38 6.37 0.99
C ALA A 20 -19.56 5.11 1.22
N ALA A 21 -20.17 3.94 0.96
CA ALA A 21 -19.44 2.68 0.99
C ALA A 21 -18.24 2.78 0.04
N LEU A 22 -17.09 2.26 0.47
CA LEU A 22 -15.91 2.21 -0.39
C LEU A 22 -16.26 1.36 -1.62
N GLN A 23 -16.03 1.89 -2.81
CA GLN A 23 -16.29 1.16 -4.05
C GLN A 23 -14.96 0.72 -4.65
N TYR A 24 -14.90 -0.53 -5.09
CA TYR A 24 -13.74 -1.14 -5.72
C TYR A 24 -14.08 -1.58 -7.14
N MET A 25 -13.14 -1.45 -8.07
CA MET A 25 -13.15 -2.18 -9.33
C MET A 25 -12.30 -3.44 -9.17
N THR A 26 -12.88 -4.61 -9.38
CA THR A 26 -12.18 -5.89 -9.34
C THR A 26 -11.95 -6.41 -10.75
N ILE A 27 -10.71 -6.79 -11.06
CA ILE A 27 -10.30 -7.51 -12.26
C ILE A 27 -10.07 -8.96 -11.89
N GLU A 28 -10.81 -9.86 -12.53
CA GLU A 28 -10.61 -11.30 -12.44
C GLU A 28 -9.86 -11.79 -13.67
N LEU A 29 -8.70 -12.41 -13.45
CA LEU A 29 -7.92 -13.04 -14.51
C LEU A 29 -8.41 -14.47 -14.76
N LYS A 30 -8.16 -15.00 -15.96
CA LYS A 30 -8.53 -16.38 -16.34
C LYS A 30 -7.92 -17.46 -15.43
N ASN A 31 -6.81 -17.15 -14.76
CA ASN A 31 -6.17 -18.03 -13.78
C ASN A 31 -6.80 -17.95 -12.36
N GLY A 32 -7.91 -17.20 -12.19
CA GLY A 32 -8.62 -17.04 -10.92
C GLY A 32 -8.04 -15.96 -10.00
N LYS A 33 -6.91 -15.33 -10.33
CA LYS A 33 -6.37 -14.20 -9.54
C LYS A 33 -7.30 -12.99 -9.67
N LYS A 34 -7.50 -12.31 -8.55
CA LYS A 34 -8.33 -11.09 -8.45
C LYS A 34 -7.50 -9.92 -7.93
N PHE A 35 -7.69 -8.76 -8.54
CA PHE A 35 -7.09 -7.49 -8.17
C PHE A 35 -8.18 -6.44 -8.05
N SER A 36 -8.24 -5.72 -6.94
CA SER A 36 -9.26 -4.71 -6.66
C SER A 36 -8.63 -3.34 -6.45
N PHE A 37 -9.16 -2.34 -7.13
CA PHE A 37 -8.71 -0.95 -7.11
C PHE A 37 -9.76 -0.09 -6.41
N LEU A 38 -9.37 0.63 -5.36
CA LEU A 38 -10.28 1.54 -4.67
C LEU A 38 -10.61 2.73 -5.58
N LEU A 39 -11.90 3.00 -5.79
CA LEU A 39 -12.37 4.05 -6.71
C LEU A 39 -12.42 5.45 -6.11
N LYS A 40 -12.04 5.60 -4.84
CA LYS A 40 -11.96 6.92 -4.18
C LYS A 40 -11.01 7.87 -4.92
N GLU A 41 -10.03 7.34 -5.65
CA GLU A 41 -9.04 8.09 -6.43
C GLU A 41 -9.50 8.42 -7.87
N ASN A 42 -10.73 8.07 -8.26
CA ASN A 42 -11.24 8.25 -9.64
C ASN A 42 -10.32 7.66 -10.73
N PRO A 43 -9.93 6.38 -10.66
CA PRO A 43 -9.02 5.81 -11.63
C PRO A 43 -9.65 5.80 -13.04
N VAL A 44 -8.85 6.15 -14.04
CA VAL A 44 -9.26 6.14 -15.46
C VAL A 44 -8.94 4.78 -16.06
N ILE A 45 -9.98 4.11 -16.55
CA ILE A 45 -9.86 2.80 -17.20
C ILE A 45 -9.87 3.00 -18.72
N THR A 46 -8.81 2.55 -19.39
CA THR A 46 -8.70 2.62 -20.84
C THR A 46 -8.30 1.29 -21.44
N TYR A 47 -8.56 1.15 -22.74
CA TYR A 47 -8.06 0.05 -23.55
C TYR A 47 -6.98 0.60 -24.48
N GLN A 48 -5.77 0.07 -24.39
CA GLN A 48 -4.64 0.50 -25.22
C GLN A 48 -3.74 -0.70 -25.53
N ASN A 49 -3.40 -0.88 -26.81
CA ASN A 49 -2.44 -1.90 -27.27
C ASN A 49 -2.73 -3.32 -26.74
N ASP A 50 -3.97 -3.79 -26.85
CA ASP A 50 -4.44 -5.09 -26.33
C ASP A 50 -4.33 -5.27 -24.82
N ARG A 51 -4.37 -4.15 -24.08
CA ARG A 51 -4.32 -4.12 -22.62
C ARG A 51 -5.48 -3.33 -22.05
N LEU A 52 -5.98 -3.82 -20.93
CA LEU A 52 -6.77 -3.06 -19.99
C LEU A 52 -5.81 -2.26 -19.10
N VAL A 53 -5.87 -0.94 -19.16
CA VAL A 53 -5.01 -0.02 -18.39
C VAL A 53 -5.87 0.67 -17.34
N ILE A 54 -5.37 0.71 -16.10
CA ILE A 54 -6.00 1.37 -14.97
C ILE A 54 -5.00 2.42 -14.48
N ASN A 55 -5.40 3.69 -14.58
CA ASN A 55 -4.59 4.83 -14.16
C ASN A 55 -5.20 5.45 -12.90
N GLY A 56 -4.62 5.17 -11.73
CA GLY A 56 -4.88 5.87 -10.47
C GLY A 56 -3.61 6.62 -10.01
N ASP A 57 -3.30 6.60 -8.71
CA ASP A 57 -2.00 7.08 -8.18
C ASP A 57 -0.81 6.31 -8.80
N GLU A 58 -1.01 5.02 -9.08
CA GLU A 58 -0.11 4.21 -9.91
C GLU A 58 -0.85 3.69 -11.15
N SER A 59 -0.12 3.57 -12.26
CA SER A 59 -0.63 2.96 -13.49
C SER A 59 -0.32 1.47 -13.51
N THR A 60 -1.35 0.65 -13.74
CA THR A 60 -1.19 -0.78 -13.94
C THR A 60 -1.91 -1.22 -15.20
N SER A 61 -1.47 -2.34 -15.78
CA SER A 61 -2.09 -2.86 -16.99
C SER A 61 -2.06 -4.38 -17.06
N TYR A 62 -3.11 -4.93 -17.66
CA TYR A 62 -3.30 -6.36 -17.87
C TYR A 62 -3.53 -6.63 -19.35
N SER A 63 -2.94 -7.69 -19.89
CA SER A 63 -3.30 -8.16 -21.24
C SER A 63 -4.77 -8.56 -21.25
N ILE A 64 -5.52 -8.07 -22.24
CA ILE A 64 -6.96 -8.32 -22.34
C ILE A 64 -7.28 -9.82 -22.50
N ASP A 65 -6.40 -10.57 -23.16
CA ASP A 65 -6.50 -12.02 -23.31
C ASP A 65 -6.40 -12.76 -21.97
N GLY A 66 -5.75 -12.16 -20.97
CA GLY A 66 -5.63 -12.69 -19.63
C GLY A 66 -6.82 -12.34 -18.73
N VAL A 67 -7.63 -11.34 -19.10
CA VAL A 67 -8.78 -10.87 -18.31
C VAL A 67 -9.97 -11.79 -18.58
N LYS A 68 -10.59 -12.28 -17.50
CA LYS A 68 -11.85 -13.03 -17.57
C LYS A 68 -13.04 -12.10 -17.42
N ASN A 69 -13.00 -11.19 -16.44
CA ASN A 69 -14.05 -10.20 -16.21
C ASN A 69 -13.51 -9.02 -15.40
N TYR A 70 -14.22 -7.88 -15.44
CA TYR A 70 -14.07 -6.82 -14.46
C TYR A 70 -15.43 -6.34 -13.97
N TYR A 71 -15.54 -6.00 -12.68
CA TYR A 71 -16.81 -5.65 -12.05
C TYR A 71 -16.59 -4.78 -10.81
N PHE A 72 -17.64 -4.09 -10.36
CA PHE A 72 -17.58 -3.22 -9.18
C PHE A 72 -18.12 -3.92 -7.94
N THR A 73 -17.46 -3.73 -6.80
CA THR A 73 -17.83 -4.30 -5.49
C THR A 73 -17.65 -3.30 -4.37
N GLU A 74 -18.35 -3.50 -3.26
CA GLU A 74 -18.16 -2.71 -2.04
C GLU A 74 -17.04 -3.26 -1.14
N ASP A 75 -16.60 -4.49 -1.42
CA ASP A 75 -15.48 -5.14 -0.73
C ASP A 75 -14.25 -5.26 -1.60
N ASN A 76 -13.06 -5.23 -0.97
CA ASN A 76 -11.81 -5.60 -1.62
C ASN A 76 -11.78 -7.12 -1.81
N GLN A 77 -11.81 -7.56 -3.07
CA GLN A 77 -11.79 -8.97 -3.46
C GLN A 77 -10.37 -9.47 -3.79
N SER A 78 -9.36 -8.62 -3.60
CA SER A 78 -7.97 -9.02 -3.78
C SER A 78 -7.56 -10.02 -2.71
N ALA A 79 -6.85 -11.06 -3.13
CA ALA A 79 -6.12 -11.92 -2.21
C ALA A 79 -4.97 -11.16 -1.51
N VAL A 80 -4.50 -10.07 -2.12
CA VAL A 80 -3.59 -9.11 -1.51
C VAL A 80 -4.40 -8.23 -0.58
N LYS A 81 -4.33 -8.50 0.73
CA LYS A 81 -4.84 -7.54 1.72
C LYS A 81 -4.06 -6.25 1.52
N ASN A 82 -4.75 -5.14 1.28
CA ASN A 82 -4.16 -3.83 1.50
C ASN A 82 -3.56 -3.88 2.91
N ALA A 83 -2.29 -3.47 3.04
CA ALA A 83 -1.71 -3.17 4.33
C ALA A 83 -2.74 -2.36 5.11
N SER A 84 -3.18 -2.87 6.27
CA SER A 84 -4.08 -2.11 7.14
C SER A 84 -3.45 -0.75 7.42
N ALA A 85 -4.24 0.27 7.76
CA ALA A 85 -3.69 1.57 8.16
C ALA A 85 -2.66 1.45 9.31
N ASP A 86 -2.72 0.36 10.08
CA ASP A 86 -1.75 0.02 11.14
C ASP A 86 -0.44 -0.61 10.63
N PHE A 87 -0.39 -1.07 9.38
CA PHE A 87 0.81 -1.60 8.75
C PHE A 87 1.55 -0.46 8.05
N GLN A 88 2.44 0.20 8.79
CA GLN A 88 3.40 1.12 8.17
C GLN A 88 4.45 0.28 7.44
N ALA A 89 4.34 0.22 6.11
CA ALA A 89 5.35 -0.41 5.28
C ALA A 89 6.69 0.31 5.47
N LEU A 90 7.77 -0.48 5.53
CA LEU A 90 9.13 0.07 5.49
C LEU A 90 9.28 0.98 4.27
N ARG A 91 9.85 2.17 4.48
CA ARG A 91 10.08 3.14 3.40
C ARG A 91 11.57 3.35 3.23
N ILE A 92 12.09 3.08 2.03
CA ILE A 92 13.46 3.46 1.67
C ILE A 92 13.46 4.97 1.40
N VAL A 93 14.22 5.72 2.17
CA VAL A 93 14.31 7.19 2.04
C VAL A 93 15.58 7.66 1.35
N SER A 94 16.64 6.87 1.43
CA SER A 94 17.82 7.04 0.59
C SER A 94 18.46 5.70 0.26
N LEU A 95 19.07 5.63 -0.91
CA LEU A 95 19.86 4.49 -1.37
C LEU A 95 20.99 5.05 -2.25
N ASP A 96 22.22 4.86 -1.79
CA ASP A 96 23.41 5.18 -2.57
C ASP A 96 24.33 3.95 -2.70
N GLU A 97 25.55 4.16 -3.21
CA GLU A 97 26.50 3.07 -3.41
C GLU A 97 26.98 2.43 -2.10
N ASN A 98 26.87 3.09 -0.96
CA ASN A 98 27.47 2.64 0.29
C ASN A 98 26.44 2.41 1.38
N THR A 99 25.28 3.06 1.33
CA THR A 99 24.29 2.97 2.39
C THR A 99 22.85 2.92 1.86
N ILE A 100 21.99 2.36 2.70
CA ILE A 100 20.54 2.44 2.57
C ILE A 100 19.97 2.99 3.87
N LYS A 101 19.11 4.01 3.78
CA LYS A 101 18.33 4.52 4.90
C LYS A 101 16.88 4.09 4.75
N VAL A 102 16.34 3.51 5.80
CA VAL A 102 14.96 3.02 5.89
C VAL A 102 14.26 3.67 7.08
N GLU A 103 13.02 4.10 6.88
CA GLU A 103 12.12 4.64 7.90
C GLU A 103 10.89 3.74 8.08
N ASN A 104 10.05 4.07 9.06
CA ASN A 104 8.85 3.32 9.47
C ASN A 104 9.13 1.92 10.03
N ALA A 105 10.34 1.68 10.52
CA ALA A 105 10.65 0.45 11.25
C ALA A 105 10.18 0.53 12.71
N SER A 106 9.94 -0.63 13.33
CA SER A 106 9.72 -0.68 14.78
C SER A 106 10.99 -0.22 15.52
N VAL A 107 10.82 0.58 16.57
CA VAL A 107 11.92 1.09 17.41
C VAL A 107 12.61 -0.04 18.16
N GLY A 108 13.95 0.03 18.27
CA GLY A 108 14.76 -0.94 19.02
C GLY A 108 14.92 -2.31 18.36
N VAL A 109 14.61 -2.42 17.06
CA VAL A 109 14.75 -3.64 16.28
C VAL A 109 16.08 -3.64 15.53
N VAL A 110 16.68 -4.82 15.40
CA VAL A 110 17.90 -5.00 14.61
C VAL A 110 17.55 -5.26 13.15
N ALA A 111 18.07 -4.41 12.28
CA ALA A 111 18.11 -4.63 10.86
C ALA A 111 19.30 -5.52 10.50
N ILE A 112 19.06 -6.53 9.67
CA ILE A 112 20.06 -7.54 9.28
C ILE A 112 20.08 -7.66 7.76
N LEU A 113 21.25 -7.45 7.17
CA LEU A 113 21.48 -7.62 5.75
C LEU A 113 22.10 -9.00 5.49
N PHE A 114 21.43 -9.79 4.65
CA PHE A 114 21.90 -11.09 4.20
C PHE A 114 22.34 -11.03 2.74
N ASN A 115 23.40 -11.75 2.39
CA ASN A 115 23.72 -12.05 0.99
C ASN A 115 22.91 -13.26 0.47
N ILE A 116 23.06 -13.60 -0.81
CA ILE A 116 22.35 -14.74 -1.43
C ILE A 116 22.65 -16.11 -0.81
N ASN A 117 23.78 -16.24 -0.12
CA ASN A 117 24.17 -17.47 0.56
C ASN A 117 23.58 -17.56 1.98
N GLY A 118 22.74 -16.59 2.37
CA GLY A 118 22.16 -16.49 3.71
C GLY A 118 23.16 -16.05 4.79
N SER A 119 24.34 -15.54 4.42
CA SER A 119 25.30 -15.01 5.38
C SER A 119 24.97 -13.57 5.73
N ILE A 120 25.09 -13.23 7.02
CA ILE A 120 24.97 -11.85 7.50
C ILE A 120 26.18 -11.05 7.01
N VAL A 121 25.94 -9.92 6.37
CA VAL A 121 26.99 -9.04 5.82
C VAL A 121 26.98 -7.64 6.43
N ALA A 122 25.88 -7.22 7.05
CA ALA A 122 25.78 -5.99 7.83
C ALA A 122 24.62 -6.07 8.84
N THR A 123 24.73 -5.32 9.93
CA THR A 123 23.66 -5.16 10.93
C THR A 123 23.64 -3.73 11.43
N SER A 124 22.46 -3.22 11.76
CA SER A 124 22.28 -1.90 12.38
C SER A 124 21.00 -1.89 13.21
N ALA A 125 20.94 -1.12 14.30
CA ALA A 125 19.75 -1.03 15.13
C ALA A 125 18.90 0.19 14.72
N THR A 126 17.58 0.06 14.78
CA THR A 126 16.68 1.20 14.57
C THR A 126 16.79 2.19 15.72
N ASN A 127 16.79 3.48 15.40
CA ASN A 127 16.78 4.55 16.39
C ASN A 127 15.39 4.72 17.02
N ASN A 128 15.25 5.70 17.92
CA ASN A 128 13.99 6.00 18.62
C ASN A 128 12.88 6.57 17.71
N GLU A 129 13.21 6.87 16.45
CA GLU A 129 12.29 7.39 15.44
C GLU A 129 11.88 6.30 14.42
N GLY A 130 12.37 5.07 14.59
CA GLY A 130 12.10 3.97 13.66
C GLY A 130 12.90 4.08 12.36
N GLU A 131 14.01 4.80 12.38
CA GLU A 131 14.93 4.90 11.25
C GLU A 131 16.12 3.96 11.44
N VAL A 132 16.66 3.45 10.34
CA VAL A 132 17.91 2.69 10.34
C VAL A 132 18.71 2.99 9.07
N GLU A 133 20.02 3.16 9.25
CA GLU A 133 20.97 3.24 8.16
C GLU A 133 21.87 2.00 8.17
N ILE A 134 22.06 1.39 7.01
CA ILE A 134 22.83 0.15 6.86
C ILE A 134 23.85 0.32 5.75
N SER A 135 25.10 -0.02 6.06
CA SER A 135 26.17 -0.08 5.06
C SER A 135 25.97 -1.27 4.12
N LEU A 136 26.02 -0.98 2.83
CA LEU A 136 25.98 -1.97 1.76
C LEU A 136 27.40 -2.45 1.43
N PRO A 137 27.62 -3.77 1.28
CA PRO A 137 28.90 -4.28 0.81
C PRO A 137 29.18 -3.83 -0.62
N ASN A 138 30.46 -3.59 -0.96
CA ASN A 138 30.88 -3.18 -2.31
C ASN A 138 30.57 -4.22 -3.40
N GLN A 139 30.37 -5.49 -3.02
CA GLN A 139 30.10 -6.56 -3.96
C GLN A 139 28.72 -6.41 -4.61
N LYS A 140 28.68 -6.44 -5.94
CA LYS A 140 27.42 -6.50 -6.71
C LYS A 140 26.67 -7.79 -6.42
N GLY A 141 25.35 -7.75 -6.40
CA GLY A 141 24.55 -8.92 -6.12
C GLY A 141 23.17 -8.62 -5.53
N VAL A 142 22.50 -9.68 -5.10
CA VAL A 142 21.20 -9.60 -4.43
C VAL A 142 21.40 -9.70 -2.93
N TYR A 143 20.70 -8.84 -2.20
CA TYR A 143 20.69 -8.84 -0.75
C TYR A 143 19.26 -8.88 -0.22
N LEU A 144 19.08 -9.47 0.96
CA LEU A 144 17.83 -9.43 1.70
C LEU A 144 18.05 -8.61 2.97
N LEU A 145 17.34 -7.49 3.08
CA LEU A 145 17.33 -6.67 4.27
C LEU A 145 16.12 -7.03 5.11
N ASN A 146 16.34 -7.65 6.26
CA ASN A 146 15.31 -7.91 7.26
C ASN A 146 15.31 -6.83 8.33
N ILE A 147 14.13 -6.30 8.65
CA ILE A 147 13.91 -5.36 9.75
C ILE A 147 12.67 -5.82 10.51
N GLY A 148 12.87 -6.49 11.64
CA GLY A 148 11.78 -7.12 12.40
C GLY A 148 11.07 -8.20 11.59
N ALA A 149 9.76 -8.06 11.43
CA ALA A 149 8.93 -8.99 10.65
C ALA A 149 8.86 -8.67 9.15
N GLN A 150 9.53 -7.60 8.68
CA GLN A 150 9.50 -7.14 7.29
C GLN A 150 10.84 -7.41 6.60
N SER A 151 10.79 -7.66 5.28
CA SER A 151 11.95 -7.96 4.46
C SER A 151 11.90 -7.20 3.14
N LEU A 152 13.04 -6.61 2.74
CA LEU A 152 13.23 -5.91 1.48
C LEU A 152 14.30 -6.61 0.65
N LYS A 153 14.02 -6.87 -0.63
CA LYS A 153 15.02 -7.36 -1.57
C LYS A 153 15.74 -6.19 -2.21
N LEU A 154 17.07 -6.18 -2.12
CA LEU A 154 17.93 -5.17 -2.72
C LEU A 154 18.73 -5.81 -3.86
N ILE A 155 18.88 -5.08 -4.98
CA ILE A 155 19.67 -5.50 -6.13
C ILE A 155 20.73 -4.45 -6.40
N ARG A 156 21.98 -4.77 -6.07
CA ARG A 156 23.15 -3.93 -6.35
C ARG A 156 23.72 -4.28 -7.72
N LYS A 157 23.67 -3.33 -8.65
CA LYS A 157 24.05 -3.50 -10.07
C LYS A 157 25.53 -3.22 -10.33
#